data_AF-A0A971WK38-F1
#
_entry.id   AF-A0A971WK38-F1
#
_cell.length_a   1.000
_cell.length_b   1.000
_cell.length_c   1.000
_cell.angle_alpha   90.00
_cell.angle_beta   90.00
_cell.angle_gamma   90.00
#
_symmetry.space_group_name_H-M   'P 1'
#
loop_
_entity.id
_entity.type
_entity.pdbx_description
1 polymer ?
#
loop_
_entity_poly.entity_id
_entity_poly.type
_entity_poly.pdbx_seq_one_letter_code
_entity_poly.pdbx_strand_id
1 'polypeptide(L)'
;MAKLTKSMKEAIDQLAQQIISSAAYQNFQEKRALLANDPNFLSLYQQLEEKQDMLDKLADSEEDIPDEYLEELEEISKQLLSEPLFVDYLKAQDQLISLLELINDELSSLLGFDFADSINFLKEEEEGEEFWE
;
A
#
# COMPACT_ATOMS: atom_id res chain seq x y z
N MET A 1 -28.01 -11.01 4.18
CA MET A 1 -26.55 -11.09 3.96
C MET A 1 -26.30 -11.70 2.59
N ALA A 2 -25.54 -11.03 1.73
CA ALA A 2 -25.08 -11.60 0.48
C ALA A 2 -24.17 -12.82 0.76
N LYS A 3 -24.22 -13.84 -0.11
CA LYS A 3 -23.36 -15.03 -0.04
C LYS A 3 -22.84 -15.34 -1.43
N LEU A 4 -21.54 -15.60 -1.54
CA LEU A 4 -20.93 -16.06 -2.78
C LEU A 4 -21.45 -17.46 -3.14
N THR A 5 -21.88 -17.62 -4.39
CA THR A 5 -22.22 -18.95 -4.93
C THR A 5 -20.94 -19.78 -5.14
N LYS A 6 -21.08 -21.09 -5.32
CA LYS A 6 -19.95 -21.98 -5.60
C LYS A 6 -19.19 -21.54 -6.87
N SER A 7 -19.93 -21.21 -7.93
CA SER A 7 -19.34 -20.76 -9.20
C SER A 7 -18.61 -19.43 -9.07
N MET A 8 -19.13 -18.50 -8.27
CA MET A 8 -18.43 -17.23 -7.99
C MET A 8 -17.10 -17.47 -7.28
N LYS A 9 -17.07 -18.37 -6.29
CA LYS A 9 -15.82 -18.74 -5.60
C LYS A 9 -14.80 -19.35 -6.56
N GLU A 10 -15.25 -20.27 -7.43
CA GLU A 10 -14.38 -20.91 -8.41
C GLU A 10 -13.80 -19.89 -9.41
N ALA A 11 -14.60 -18.91 -9.85
CA ALA A 11 -14.12 -17.85 -10.73
C ALA A 11 -13.10 -16.93 -10.03
N ILE A 12 -13.34 -16.57 -8.78
CA ILE A 12 -12.41 -15.77 -7.96
C ILE A 12 -11.09 -16.53 -7.75
N ASP A 13 -11.16 -17.83 -7.42
CA ASP A 13 -9.98 -18.67 -7.25
C ASP A 13 -9.16 -18.74 -8.55
N GLN A 14 -9.83 -18.90 -9.70
CA GLN A 14 -9.15 -18.91 -11.00
C GLN A 14 -8.47 -17.58 -11.30
N LEU A 15 -9.14 -16.46 -11.08
CA LEU A 15 -8.56 -15.12 -11.27
C LEU A 15 -7.35 -14.92 -10.36
N ALA A 16 -7.46 -15.29 -9.07
CA ALA A 16 -6.36 -15.21 -8.12
C ALA A 16 -5.15 -16.04 -8.56
N GLN A 17 -5.37 -17.27 -9.05
CA GLN A 17 -4.29 -18.11 -9.57
C GLN A 17 -3.61 -17.49 -10.79
N GLN A 18 -4.36 -16.83 -11.68
CA GLN A 18 -3.77 -16.13 -12.82
C GLN A 18 -2.95 -14.91 -12.39
N ILE A 19 -3.43 -14.13 -11.42
CA ILE A 19 -2.69 -13.01 -10.84
C ILE A 19 -1.40 -13.51 -10.20
N ILE A 20 -1.47 -14.55 -9.36
CA ILE A 20 -0.30 -15.16 -8.70
C ILE A 20 0.70 -15.65 -9.73
N SER A 21 0.24 -16.24 -10.83
CA SER A 21 1.11 -16.75 -11.90
C SER A 21 1.64 -15.65 -12.84
N SER A 22 1.20 -14.40 -12.67
CA SER A 22 1.64 -13.29 -13.52
C SER A 22 3.11 -12.92 -13.26
N ALA A 23 3.77 -12.40 -14.28
CA ALA A 23 5.15 -11.93 -14.15
C ALA A 23 5.28 -10.80 -13.11
N ALA A 24 4.28 -9.92 -13.01
CA ALA A 24 4.27 -8.82 -12.04
C ALA A 24 4.25 -9.34 -10.59
N TYR A 25 3.37 -10.31 -10.28
CA TYR A 25 3.31 -10.90 -8.95
C TYR A 25 4.59 -11.67 -8.60
N GLN A 26 5.11 -12.47 -9.53
CA GLN A 26 6.34 -13.23 -9.30
C GLN A 26 7.55 -12.32 -9.07
N ASN A 27 7.69 -11.26 -9.88
CA ASN A 27 8.75 -10.26 -9.70
C ASN A 27 8.62 -9.56 -8.33
N PHE A 28 7.41 -9.14 -7.95
CA PHE A 28 7.16 -8.55 -6.63
C PHE A 28 7.55 -9.49 -5.49
N GLN A 29 7.15 -10.77 -5.56
CA GLN A 29 7.51 -11.77 -4.54
C GLN A 29 9.01 -11.98 -4.44
N GLU A 30 9.70 -12.06 -5.59
CA GLU A 30 11.16 -12.20 -5.63
C GLU A 30 11.85 -10.99 -4.98
N LYS A 31 11.51 -9.77 -5.39
CA LYS A 31 12.12 -8.55 -4.84
C LYS A 31 11.81 -8.38 -3.36
N ARG A 32 10.59 -8.69 -2.93
CA ARG A 32 10.21 -8.70 -1.51
C ARG A 32 11.03 -9.69 -0.71
N ALA A 33 11.25 -10.91 -1.24
CA ALA A 33 12.05 -11.92 -0.57
C ALA A 33 13.52 -11.51 -0.46
N LEU A 34 14.09 -10.90 -1.50
CA LEU A 34 15.46 -10.37 -1.46
C LEU A 34 15.59 -9.24 -0.42
N LEU A 35 14.66 -8.29 -0.44
CA LEU A 35 14.64 -7.16 0.48
C LEU A 35 14.47 -7.59 1.95
N ALA A 36 13.61 -8.57 2.21
CA ALA A 36 13.38 -9.10 3.56
C ALA A 36 14.61 -9.81 4.16
N ASN A 37 15.59 -10.18 3.33
CA ASN A 37 16.84 -10.80 3.77
C ASN A 37 18.03 -9.83 3.73
N ASP A 38 17.81 -8.55 3.39
CA ASP A 38 18.89 -7.55 3.32
C ASP A 38 19.13 -6.88 4.68
N PRO A 39 20.31 -7.08 5.32
CA PRO A 39 20.58 -6.53 6.64
C PRO A 39 20.58 -5.00 6.70
N ASN A 40 21.00 -4.34 5.62
CA ASN A 40 21.04 -2.88 5.55
C ASN A 40 19.61 -2.31 5.53
N PHE A 41 18.75 -2.84 4.66
CA PHE A 41 17.34 -2.49 4.62
C PHE A 41 16.67 -2.74 5.97
N LEU A 42 16.87 -3.91 6.59
CA LEU A 42 16.26 -4.21 7.89
C LEU A 42 16.70 -3.20 8.97
N SER A 43 17.97 -2.81 8.98
CA SER A 43 18.47 -1.81 9.93
C SER A 43 17.92 -0.42 9.67
N LEU A 44 17.78 0.00 8.41
CA LEU A 44 17.20 1.31 8.05
C LEU A 44 15.69 1.34 8.29
N TYR A 45 15.00 0.26 7.96
CA TYR A 45 13.57 0.10 8.19
C TYR A 45 13.23 0.13 9.69
N GLN A 46 14.02 -0.54 10.53
CA GLN A 46 13.84 -0.48 11.98
C GLN A 46 14.03 0.94 12.52
N GLN A 47 15.05 1.67 12.04
CA GLN A 47 15.25 3.07 12.43
C GLN A 47 14.08 3.96 11.97
N LEU A 48 13.55 3.72 10.77
CA LEU A 48 12.37 4.43 10.28
C LEU A 48 11.14 4.17 11.16
N GLU A 49 10.88 2.90 11.48
CA GLU A 49 9.76 2.47 12.32
C GLU A 49 9.87 3.10 13.72
N GLU A 50 11.05 3.03 14.36
CA GLU A 50 11.28 3.65 15.67
C GLU A 50 11.03 5.16 15.66
N LYS A 51 11.35 5.86 14.57
CA LYS A 51 11.14 7.31 14.43
C LYS A 51 9.68 7.66 14.16
N GLN A 52 8.99 6.88 13.32
CA GLN A 52 7.55 7.02 13.11
C GLN A 52 6.78 6.78 14.42
N ASP A 53 7.14 5.74 15.16
CA ASP A 53 6.57 5.43 16.48
C ASP A 53 6.77 6.56 17.50
N MET A 54 7.85 7.33 17.38
CA MET A 54 8.09 8.51 18.22
C MET A 54 7.27 9.70 17.74
N LEU A 55 7.16 9.93 16.43
CA LEU A 55 6.31 10.98 15.89
C LEU A 55 4.85 10.81 16.28
N ASP A 56 4.33 9.59 16.19
CA ASP A 56 2.93 9.30 16.58
C ASP A 56 2.71 9.64 18.07
N LYS A 57 3.68 9.30 18.93
CA LYS A 57 3.62 9.63 20.37
C LYS A 57 3.70 11.14 20.66
N LEU A 58 4.49 11.88 19.87
CA LEU A 58 4.65 13.33 20.01
C LEU A 58 3.41 14.08 19.46
N ALA A 59 2.83 13.58 18.36
CA ALA A 59 1.59 14.10 17.82
C ALA A 59 0.43 13.96 18.83
N ASP A 60 0.39 12.84 19.56
CA ASP A 60 -0.60 12.60 20.62
C ASP A 60 -0.40 13.48 21.88
N SER A 61 0.80 14.04 22.10
CA SER A 61 1.12 14.81 23.32
C SER A 61 0.93 16.32 23.19
N GLU A 62 0.48 16.83 22.02
CA GLU A 62 0.47 18.26 21.67
C GLU A 62 1.84 18.96 21.83
N GLU A 63 2.93 18.17 21.89
CA GLU A 63 4.29 18.70 21.95
C GLU A 63 4.82 18.98 20.54
N ASP A 64 5.55 20.09 20.38
CA ASP A 64 6.19 20.42 19.11
C ASP A 64 7.22 19.34 18.73
N ILE A 65 7.10 18.83 17.51
CA ILE A 65 8.08 17.88 16.95
C ILE A 65 9.39 18.64 16.68
N PRO A 66 10.53 18.23 17.25
CA PRO A 66 11.80 18.91 17.01
C PRO A 66 12.23 18.78 15.53
N ASP A 67 12.77 19.86 14.96
CA ASP A 67 13.26 19.87 13.57
C ASP A 67 14.29 18.76 13.28
N GLU A 68 15.14 18.43 14.27
CA GLU A 68 16.13 17.35 14.19
C GLU A 68 15.49 15.98 13.88
N TYR A 69 14.29 15.70 14.39
CA TYR A 69 13.57 14.46 14.09
C TYR A 69 13.10 14.38 12.65
N LEU A 70 12.67 15.52 12.09
CA LEU A 70 12.24 15.59 10.69
C LEU A 70 13.44 15.46 9.75
N GLU A 71 14.58 16.08 10.09
CA GLU A 71 15.83 15.95 9.35
C GLU A 71 16.32 14.49 9.32
N GLU A 72 16.34 13.80 10.46
CA GLU A 72 16.75 12.40 10.55
C GLU A 72 15.83 11.47 9.74
N LEU A 73 14.52 11.70 9.77
CA LEU A 73 13.57 10.95 8.94
C LEU A 73 13.80 11.18 7.45
N GLU A 74 14.10 12.42 7.05
CA GLU A 74 14.44 12.73 5.67
C GLU A 74 15.72 12.03 5.23
N GLU A 75 16.74 11.96 6.10
CA GLU A 75 17.98 11.23 5.84
C GLU A 75 17.75 9.72 5.70
N ILE A 76 16.98 9.10 6.60
CA ILE A 76 16.66 7.66 6.50
C ILE A 76 15.89 7.37 5.20
N SER A 77 14.94 8.24 4.83
CA SER A 77 14.20 8.13 3.58
C SER A 77 15.11 8.23 2.35
N LYS A 78 16.03 9.20 2.33
CA LYS A 78 17.05 9.34 1.28
C LYS A 78 17.94 8.11 1.18
N GLN A 79 18.36 7.55 2.32
CA GLN A 79 19.19 6.35 2.37
C GLN A 79 18.44 5.15 1.79
N LEU A 80 17.20 4.89 2.22
CA LEU A 80 16.37 3.83 1.65
C LEU A 80 16.18 3.98 0.14
N LEU A 81 15.86 5.19 -0.34
CA LEU A 81 15.70 5.45 -1.78
C LEU A 81 16.99 5.37 -2.59
N SER A 82 18.16 5.39 -1.92
CA SER A 82 19.45 5.16 -2.56
C SER A 82 19.83 3.68 -2.67
N GLU A 83 19.18 2.80 -1.90
CA GLU A 83 19.44 1.36 -1.91
C GLU A 83 18.83 0.69 -3.15
N PRO A 84 19.63 0.09 -4.06
CA PRO A 84 19.13 -0.49 -5.30
C PRO A 84 18.07 -1.57 -5.10
N LEU A 85 18.21 -2.38 -4.04
CA LEU A 85 17.23 -3.44 -3.71
C LEU A 85 15.87 -2.87 -3.34
N PHE A 86 15.84 -1.75 -2.60
CA PHE A 86 14.59 -1.09 -2.23
C PHE A 86 13.93 -0.44 -3.45
N VAL A 87 14.72 0.22 -4.30
CA VAL A 87 14.21 0.81 -5.56
C VAL A 87 13.64 -0.26 -6.49
N ASP A 88 14.31 -1.41 -6.62
CA ASP A 88 13.81 -2.52 -7.43
C ASP A 88 12.52 -3.14 -6.84
N TYR A 89 12.42 -3.20 -5.51
CA TYR A 89 11.19 -3.61 -4.82
C TYR A 89 10.04 -2.64 -5.11
N LEU A 90 10.25 -1.32 -4.99
CA LEU A 90 9.22 -0.31 -5.27
C LEU A 90 8.73 -0.40 -6.72
N LYS A 91 9.63 -0.55 -7.69
CA LYS A 91 9.25 -0.76 -9.09
C LYS A 91 8.42 -2.02 -9.29
N ALA A 92 8.77 -3.12 -8.63
CA ALA A 92 8.03 -4.36 -8.72
C ALA A 92 6.64 -4.25 -8.05
N GLN A 93 6.54 -3.48 -6.97
CA GLN A 93 5.29 -3.15 -6.31
C GLN A 93 4.37 -2.34 -7.23
N ASP A 94 4.88 -1.27 -7.84
CA ASP A 94 4.12 -0.44 -8.79
C ASP A 94 3.58 -1.28 -9.95
N GLN A 95 4.39 -2.17 -10.51
CA GLN A 95 3.95 -3.08 -11.57
C GLN A 95 2.80 -4.00 -11.15
N LEU A 96 2.83 -4.51 -9.92
CA LEU A 96 1.75 -5.35 -9.38
C LEU A 96 0.48 -4.51 -9.14
N ILE A 97 0.63 -3.30 -8.58
CA ILE A 97 -0.50 -2.39 -8.35
C ILE A 97 -1.17 -2.04 -9.68
N SER A 98 -0.40 -1.63 -10.70
CA SER A 98 -0.96 -1.32 -12.02
C SER A 98 -1.68 -2.51 -12.65
N LEU A 99 -1.21 -3.74 -12.46
CA LEU A 99 -1.93 -4.92 -12.91
C LEU A 99 -3.28 -5.08 -12.19
N LEU A 100 -3.31 -4.85 -10.87
CA LEU A 100 -4.54 -4.97 -10.09
C LEU A 100 -5.54 -3.86 -10.41
N GLU A 101 -5.07 -2.64 -10.66
CA GLU A 101 -5.88 -1.52 -11.14
C GLU A 101 -6.54 -1.86 -12.49
N LEU A 102 -5.77 -2.36 -13.46
CA LEU A 102 -6.32 -2.79 -14.76
C LEU A 102 -7.39 -3.87 -14.62
N ILE A 103 -7.23 -4.81 -13.68
CA ILE A 103 -8.23 -5.84 -13.39
C ILE A 103 -9.49 -5.22 -12.78
N ASN A 104 -9.33 -4.27 -11.86
CA ASN A 104 -10.45 -3.56 -11.25
C ASN A 104 -11.23 -2.76 -12.30
N ASP A 105 -10.54 -2.01 -13.15
CA ASP A 105 -11.15 -1.22 -14.23
C ASP A 105 -11.96 -2.10 -15.18
N GLU A 106 -11.42 -3.26 -15.57
CA GLU A 106 -12.12 -4.22 -16.42
C GLU A 106 -13.38 -4.80 -15.72
N LEU A 107 -13.27 -5.17 -14.44
CA LEU A 107 -14.41 -5.64 -13.65
C LEU A 107 -15.49 -4.56 -13.51
N SER A 108 -15.08 -3.32 -13.24
CA SER A 108 -15.99 -2.18 -13.11
C SER A 108 -16.69 -1.85 -14.43
N SER A 109 -15.97 -1.89 -15.54
CA SER A 109 -16.52 -1.76 -16.90
C SER A 109 -17.58 -2.84 -17.19
N LEU A 110 -17.28 -4.11 -16.87
CA LEU A 110 -18.20 -5.23 -17.10
C LEU A 110 -19.45 -5.17 -16.23
N LEU A 111 -19.32 -4.68 -15.00
CA LEU A 111 -20.44 -4.55 -14.05
C LEU A 111 -21.22 -3.25 -14.24
N GLY A 112 -20.69 -2.29 -15.01
CA GLY A 112 -21.26 -0.96 -15.16
C GLY A 112 -21.26 -0.17 -13.84
N PHE A 113 -20.34 -0.50 -12.93
CA PHE A 113 -20.24 0.11 -11.61
C PHE A 113 -18.77 0.27 -11.22
N ASP A 114 -18.39 1.50 -10.90
CA ASP A 114 -17.06 1.80 -10.38
C ASP A 114 -17.03 1.62 -8.86
N PHE A 115 -16.31 0.60 -8.40
CA PHE A 115 -16.14 0.34 -6.98
C PHE A 115 -15.21 1.34 -6.30
N ALA A 116 -14.24 1.91 -7.04
CA ALA A 116 -13.31 2.90 -6.51
C ALA A 116 -14.01 4.23 -6.23
N ASP A 117 -14.90 4.68 -7.12
CA ASP A 117 -15.70 5.90 -6.93
C ASP A 117 -16.70 5.78 -5.77
N SER A 118 -17.23 4.57 -5.53
CA SER A 118 -18.23 4.36 -4.48
C SER A 118 -17.68 4.56 -3.05
N ILE A 119 -16.36 4.37 -2.85
CA ILE A 119 -15.69 4.61 -1.57
C ILE A 119 -15.41 6.10 -1.36
N ASN A 120 -15.13 6.86 -2.43
CA ASN A 120 -14.96 8.31 -2.34
C ASN A 120 -16.28 9.03 -1.97
N PHE A 121 -17.41 8.54 -2.49
CA PHE A 121 -18.73 9.07 -2.13
C PHE A 121 -19.07 8.93 -0.64
N LEU A 122 -18.62 7.85 0.01
CA LEU A 122 -18.87 7.61 1.44
C LEU A 122 -17.99 8.50 2.35
N LYS A 123 -16.80 8.90 1.90
CA LYS A 123 -15.95 9.84 2.63
C LYS A 123 -16.49 11.28 2.58
N GLU A 124 -17.05 11.69 1.44
CA GLU A 124 -17.67 13.02 1.30
C GLU A 124 -18.96 13.17 2.13
N GLU A 125 -19.71 12.08 2.37
CA GLU A 125 -20.87 12.11 3.27
C GLU A 125 -20.48 12.17 4.76
N GLU A 126 -19.39 11.51 5.19
CA GLU A 126 -18.92 11.58 6.58
C GLU A 126 -18.31 12.95 6.94
N GLU A 127 -17.65 13.65 5.99
CA GLU A 127 -17.14 15.01 6.21
C GLU A 127 -18.22 16.11 6.01
N GLY A 128 -19.37 15.76 5.43
CA GLY A 128 -20.46 16.68 5.09
C GLY A 128 -21.52 16.90 6.19
N GLU A 129 -21.53 16.10 7.26
CA GLU A 129 -22.52 16.19 8.34
C GLU A 129 -22.09 17.06 9.55
N GLU A 130 -20.88 17.62 9.58
CA GLU A 130 -20.48 18.66 10.54
C GLU A 130 -20.62 20.07 9.97
N PHE A 131 -21.79 20.45 9.44
CA PHE A 131 -22.13 21.86 9.31
C PHE A 131 -23.66 22.06 9.29
N TRP A 132 -24.15 22.89 10.23
CA TRP A 132 -25.54 23.35 10.49
C TRP A 132 -26.40 22.40 11.37
N GLU A 133 -26.93 22.77 12.56
CA GLU A 133 -27.16 24.03 13.29
C GLU A 133 -26.89 23.87 14.81
#